data_AF-A0A0K8S5K5-F1
#
_entry.id   AF-A0A0K8S5K5-F1
#
_cell.length_a   1.000
_cell.length_b   1.000
_cell.length_c   1.000
_cell.angle_alpha   90.00
_cell.angle_beta   90.00
_cell.angle_gamma   90.00
#
_symmetry.space_group_name_H-M   'P 1'
#
loop_
_entity.id
_entity.type
_entity.pdbx_description
1 polymer ?
#
loop_
_entity_poly.entity_id
_entity_poly.type
_entity_poly.pdbx_seq_one_letter_code
_entity_poly.pdbx_strand_id
1 'polypeptide(L)'
;MTSRLDRLFTLLETGSSTVTRRAAASQLGEVQRLHPHEVHNLLKNILNYLKSSSWDTRIAAGWAVEAVLSKVPPWNPIGKAKEETGTSNGAIHNVSEGRLSCDNFNLGVIVKNSALLMGSEGKEYET
;
A
#
# COMPACT_ATOMS: atom_id res chain seq x y z
N MET A 1 20.49 20.82 2.08
CA MET A 1 19.57 21.45 1.10
C MET A 1 18.38 20.52 0.93
N THR A 2 17.15 20.98 1.19
CA THR A 2 15.94 20.16 1.00
C THR A 2 15.58 20.11 -0.48
N SER A 3 15.38 18.91 -1.04
CA SER A 3 14.99 18.74 -2.44
C SER A 3 13.52 19.17 -2.64
N ARG A 4 13.11 19.40 -3.89
CA ARG A 4 11.70 19.69 -4.22
C ARG A 4 10.79 18.53 -3.81
N LEU A 5 11.27 17.30 -3.94
CA LEU A 5 10.54 16.11 -3.53
C LEU A 5 10.37 16.06 -2.00
N ASP A 6 11.43 16.35 -1.24
CA ASP A 6 11.35 16.38 0.23
C ASP A 6 10.33 17.41 0.71
N ARG A 7 10.24 18.56 0.04
CA ARG A 7 9.22 19.58 0.35
C ARG A 7 7.80 19.09 0.13
N LEU A 8 7.55 18.27 -0.90
CA LEU A 8 6.23 17.67 -1.10
C LEU A 8 5.85 16.75 0.05
N PHE A 9 6.80 15.94 0.52
CA PHE A 9 6.60 15.09 1.69
C PHE A 9 6.39 15.90 2.98
N THR A 10 7.19 16.94 3.21
CA THR A 10 6.98 17.87 4.34
C THR A 10 5.61 18.54 4.27
N LEU A 11 5.09 18.87 3.08
CA LEU A 11 3.77 19.48 2.92
C LEU A 11 2.61 18.52 3.24
N LEU A 12 2.81 17.20 3.15
CA LEU A 12 1.79 16.24 3.60
C LEU A 12 1.57 16.32 5.12
N GLU A 13 2.63 16.62 5.87
CA GLU A 13 2.61 16.70 7.32
C GLU A 13 2.30 18.12 7.84
N THR A 14 2.96 19.12 7.26
CA THR A 14 2.91 20.52 7.72
C THR A 14 1.94 21.40 6.94
N GLY A 15 1.26 20.85 5.93
CA GLY A 15 0.29 21.59 5.13
C GLY A 15 -0.80 22.20 6.01
N SER A 16 -0.95 23.52 5.93
CA SER A 16 -1.87 24.32 6.75
C SER A 16 -3.34 24.07 6.45
N SER A 17 -3.67 23.50 5.28
CA SER A 17 -5.03 23.14 4.89
C SER A 17 -5.08 21.77 4.23
N THR A 18 -6.26 21.13 4.30
CA THR A 18 -6.54 19.87 3.60
C THR A 18 -6.32 19.98 2.09
N VAL A 19 -6.66 21.14 1.51
CA VAL A 19 -6.43 21.44 0.09
C VAL A 19 -4.95 21.43 -0.24
N THR A 20 -4.12 22.07 0.58
CA THR A 20 -2.65 22.07 0.39
C THR A 20 -2.07 20.66 0.45
N ARG A 21 -2.49 19.86 1.45
CA ARG A 21 -2.06 18.46 1.58
C ARG A 21 -2.48 17.62 0.38
N ARG A 22 -3.71 17.80 -0.10
CA ARG A 22 -4.21 17.10 -1.29
C ARG A 22 -3.50 17.53 -2.58
N ALA A 23 -3.16 18.80 -2.70
CA ALA A 23 -2.37 19.30 -3.83
C ALA A 23 -0.95 18.71 -3.82
N ALA A 24 -0.30 18.63 -2.65
CA ALA A 24 1.00 17.97 -2.51
C ALA A 24 0.94 16.48 -2.88
N ALA A 25 -0.08 15.75 -2.40
CA ALA A 25 -0.34 14.36 -2.78
C ALA A 25 -0.52 14.19 -4.30
N SER A 26 -1.30 15.06 -4.94
CA SER A 26 -1.49 15.05 -6.39
C SER A 26 -0.17 15.29 -7.14
N GLN A 27 0.72 16.15 -6.63
CA GLN A 27 2.03 16.39 -7.23
C GLN A 27 2.95 15.17 -7.09
N LEU A 28 2.88 14.41 -5.98
CA LEU A 28 3.61 13.14 -5.86
C LEU A 28 3.16 12.11 -6.91
N GLY A 29 1.85 12.06 -7.22
CA GLY A 29 1.36 11.25 -8.34
C GLY A 29 1.93 11.69 -9.69
N GLU A 30 2.05 13.00 -9.91
CA GLU A 30 2.66 13.54 -11.13
C GLU A 30 4.17 13.23 -11.23
N VAL A 31 4.88 13.23 -10.10
CA VAL A 31 6.29 12.76 -10.04
C VAL A 31 6.38 11.29 -10.47
N GLN A 32 5.47 10.43 -10.00
CA GLN A 32 5.41 9.03 -10.45
C GLN A 32 5.19 8.92 -11.97
N ARG A 33 4.32 9.75 -12.53
CA ARG A 33 4.06 9.78 -13.99
C ARG A 33 5.31 10.14 -14.78
N LEU A 34 6.11 11.09 -14.29
CA LEU A 34 7.35 11.55 -14.93
C LEU A 34 8.53 10.59 -14.72
N HIS A 35 8.54 9.87 -13.59
CA HIS A 35 9.62 8.96 -13.20
C HIS A 35 9.09 7.57 -12.80
N PRO A 36 8.64 6.74 -13.75
CA PRO A 36 7.95 5.48 -13.43
C PRO A 36 8.76 4.47 -12.61
N HIS A 37 10.10 4.51 -12.73
CA HIS A 37 11.03 3.59 -12.08
C HIS A 37 11.17 3.82 -10.56
N GLU A 38 10.77 4.99 -10.07
CA GLU A 38 10.96 5.41 -8.67
C GLU A 38 9.76 5.09 -7.76
N VAL A 39 8.76 4.36 -8.27
CA VAL A 39 7.51 4.07 -7.54
C VAL A 39 7.74 3.45 -6.16
N HIS A 40 8.68 2.51 -6.07
CA HIS A 40 9.00 1.82 -4.82
C HIS A 40 9.60 2.78 -3.79
N ASN A 41 10.45 3.72 -4.24
CA ASN A 41 11.07 4.72 -3.37
C ASN A 41 10.03 5.74 -2.89
N LEU A 42 9.14 6.19 -3.78
CA LEU A 42 8.01 7.07 -3.40
C LEU A 42 7.10 6.39 -2.37
N LEU A 43 6.65 5.17 -2.64
CA LEU A 43 5.77 4.43 -1.73
C LEU A 43 6.45 4.17 -0.38
N LYS A 44 7.74 3.81 -0.36
CA LYS A 44 8.49 3.62 0.90
C LYS A 44 8.48 4.87 1.76
N ASN A 45 8.65 6.05 1.17
CA ASN A 45 8.58 7.31 1.91
C ASN A 45 7.15 7.61 2.39
N ILE A 46 6.13 7.39 1.55
CA ILE A 46 4.71 7.59 1.94
C ILE A 46 4.31 6.67 3.10
N LEU A 47 4.81 5.44 3.14
CA LEU A 47 4.53 4.48 4.21
C LEU A 47 4.95 4.98 5.59
N ASN A 48 6.01 5.79 5.69
CA ASN A 48 6.40 6.40 6.97
C ASN A 48 5.33 7.38 7.46
N TYR A 49 4.73 8.17 6.55
CA TYR A 49 3.66 9.12 6.87
C TYR A 49 2.32 8.44 7.21
N LEU A 50 2.06 7.24 6.71
CA LEU A 50 0.90 6.43 7.11
C LEU A 50 0.97 5.96 8.57
N LYS A 51 2.17 5.88 9.13
CA LYS A 51 2.43 5.59 10.55
C LYS A 51 2.65 6.86 11.39
N SER A 52 2.26 8.02 10.89
CA SER A 52 2.32 9.25 11.68
C SER A 52 1.29 9.21 12.81
N SER A 53 1.61 9.80 13.96
CA SER A 53 0.66 9.99 15.07
C SER A 53 -0.48 10.95 14.71
N SER A 54 -0.24 11.87 13.77
CA SER A 54 -1.25 12.82 13.29
C SER A 54 -2.26 12.18 12.33
N TRP A 55 -3.53 12.26 12.69
CA TRP A 55 -4.65 11.82 11.86
C TRP A 55 -4.62 12.45 10.46
N ASP A 56 -4.46 13.78 10.38
CA ASP A 56 -4.49 14.51 9.11
C ASP A 56 -3.33 14.10 8.20
N THR A 57 -2.17 13.81 8.77
CA THR A 57 -1.01 13.30 8.03
C THR A 57 -1.27 11.91 7.48
N ARG A 58 -1.94 11.02 8.24
CA ARG A 58 -2.34 9.69 7.74
C ARG A 58 -3.34 9.79 6.59
N ILE A 59 -4.33 10.68 6.69
CA ILE A 59 -5.28 10.93 5.60
C ILE A 59 -4.58 11.48 4.35
N ALA A 60 -3.69 12.46 4.51
CA ALA A 60 -2.91 13.02 3.40
C ALA A 60 -2.00 11.98 2.73
N ALA A 61 -1.36 11.12 3.52
CA ALA A 61 -0.55 10.02 3.00
C ALA A 61 -1.42 9.01 2.22
N GLY A 62 -2.64 8.73 2.66
CA GLY A 62 -3.62 7.93 1.92
C GLY A 62 -3.93 8.50 0.53
N TRP A 63 -4.19 9.81 0.44
CA TRP A 63 -4.36 10.49 -0.86
C TRP A 63 -3.10 10.43 -1.72
N ALA A 64 -1.91 10.48 -1.12
CA ALA A 64 -0.65 10.36 -1.86
C ALA A 64 -0.49 8.95 -2.46
N VAL A 65 -0.84 7.90 -1.71
CA VAL A 65 -0.86 6.51 -2.23
C VAL A 65 -1.84 6.41 -3.40
N GLU A 66 -3.07 6.90 -3.26
CA GLU A 66 -4.07 6.91 -4.33
C GLU A 66 -3.54 7.63 -5.58
N ALA A 67 -3.00 8.84 -5.43
CA ALA A 67 -2.49 9.64 -6.53
C ALA A 67 -1.32 8.95 -7.25
N VAL A 68 -0.38 8.35 -6.52
CA VAL A 68 0.74 7.59 -7.09
C VAL A 68 0.24 6.37 -7.85
N LEU A 69 -0.59 5.53 -7.23
CA LEU A 69 -1.09 4.30 -7.85
C LEU A 69 -1.97 4.57 -9.07
N SER A 70 -2.71 5.69 -9.09
CA SER A 70 -3.51 6.10 -10.27
C SER A 70 -2.67 6.34 -11.53
N LYS A 71 -1.35 6.55 -11.39
CA LYS A 71 -0.41 6.77 -12.49
C LYS A 71 0.44 5.55 -12.81
N VAL A 72 0.30 4.45 -12.06
CA VAL A 72 0.99 3.19 -12.34
C VAL A 72 0.17 2.41 -13.39
N PRO A 73 0.80 1.88 -14.46
CA PRO A 73 0.10 1.07 -15.44
C PRO A 73 -0.47 -0.21 -14.80
N PRO A 74 -1.66 -0.66 -15.22
CA PRO A 74 -2.26 -1.86 -14.67
C PRO A 74 -1.40 -3.08 -14.97
N TRP A 75 -1.16 -3.91 -13.95
CA TRP A 75 -0.46 -5.16 -14.12
C TRP A 75 -1.39 -6.20 -14.76
N ASN A 76 -1.11 -6.56 -16.00
CA ASN A 76 -1.83 -7.62 -16.72
C ASN A 76 -0.85 -8.71 -17.18
N PRO A 77 -0.54 -9.70 -16.34
CA PRO A 77 0.33 -10.79 -16.72
C PRO A 77 -0.40 -11.66 -17.76
N ILE A 78 0.19 -11.84 -18.94
CA ILE A 78 -0.28 -12.86 -19.88
C ILE A 78 0.02 -14.20 -19.21
N GLY A 79 -1.04 -14.87 -18.73
CA GLY A 79 -0.92 -16.21 -18.17
C GLY A 79 -0.24 -17.11 -19.19
N LYS A 80 0.82 -17.82 -18.79
CA LYS A 80 1.37 -18.87 -19.65
C LYS A 80 0.23 -19.84 -19.95
N ALA A 81 -0.04 -20.06 -21.23
CA ALA A 81 -1.01 -21.07 -21.64
C ALA A 81 -0.62 -22.39 -20.98
N LYS A 82 -1.58 -23.04 -20.30
CA LYS A 82 -1.43 -24.43 -19.91
C LYS A 82 -1.18 -25.20 -21.21
N GLU A 83 0.05 -25.64 -21.44
CA GLU A 83 0.30 -26.64 -22.47
C GLU A 83 -0.47 -27.91 -22.04
N GLU A 84 -1.56 -28.18 -22.75
CA GLU A 84 -2.31 -29.43 -22.64
C GLU A 84 -1.51 -30.55 -23.30
N THR A 85 -0.43 -30.99 -22.65
CA THR A 85 0.19 -32.29 -22.97
C THR A 85 -0.23 -33.29 -21.90
N GLY A 86 -1.03 -34.26 -22.33
CA GLY A 86 -1.58 -35.31 -21.51
C GLY A 86 -0.55 -36.10 -20.71
N THR A 87 -1.02 -36.60 -19.57
CA THR A 87 -0.46 -37.72 -18.79
C THR A 87 0.98 -37.57 -18.31
N SER A 88 1.13 -36.98 -17.12
CA SER A 88 1.80 -37.64 -16.00
C SER A 88 1.60 -36.83 -14.72
N ASN A 89 1.55 -37.54 -13.59
CA ASN A 89 1.36 -37.03 -12.23
C ASN A 89 2.49 -36.06 -11.81
N GLY A 90 2.50 -34.86 -12.39
CA GLY A 90 3.36 -33.76 -12.01
C GLY A 90 2.67 -32.92 -10.94
N ALA A 91 3.15 -33.04 -9.71
CA ALA A 91 2.64 -32.36 -8.54
C ALA A 91 2.32 -30.88 -8.81
N ILE A 92 1.02 -30.54 -8.81
CA ILE A 92 0.53 -29.20 -8.48
C ILE A 92 0.73 -29.05 -6.97
N HIS A 93 1.99 -29.02 -6.53
CA HIS A 93 2.34 -28.85 -5.13
C HIS A 93 2.34 -27.34 -4.83
N ASN A 94 1.48 -26.96 -3.88
CA ASN A 94 1.65 -25.84 -2.96
C ASN A 94 1.48 -24.40 -3.47
N VAL A 95 0.39 -24.10 -4.18
CA VAL A 95 -0.12 -22.69 -4.21
C VAL A 95 -1.04 -22.39 -3.02
N SER A 96 -1.51 -23.42 -2.31
CA SER A 96 -2.52 -23.27 -1.24
C SER A 96 -1.97 -23.23 0.18
N GLU A 97 -0.70 -23.57 0.42
CA GLU A 97 -0.13 -23.45 1.77
C GLU A 97 0.04 -21.96 2.12
N GLY A 98 -0.77 -21.48 3.07
CA GLY A 98 -0.73 -20.11 3.58
C GLY A 98 -1.67 -19.11 2.91
N ARG A 99 -2.49 -19.51 1.93
CA ARG A 99 -3.53 -18.64 1.37
C ARG A 99 -4.83 -18.77 2.15
N LEU A 100 -5.46 -17.64 2.46
CA LEU A 100 -6.79 -17.61 3.04
C LEU A 100 -7.83 -17.80 1.92
N SER A 101 -8.83 -18.65 2.14
CA SER A 101 -10.01 -18.79 1.29
C SER A 101 -11.25 -18.30 2.02
N CYS A 102 -12.16 -17.66 1.29
CA CYS A 102 -13.48 -17.30 1.80
C CYS A 102 -14.36 -18.53 2.08
N ASP A 103 -14.14 -19.66 1.39
CA ASP A 103 -14.95 -20.87 1.54
C ASP A 103 -14.81 -21.50 2.93
N ASN A 104 -13.65 -21.34 3.55
CA ASN A 104 -13.32 -21.86 4.87
C ASN A 104 -13.44 -20.79 5.98
N PHE A 105 -14.02 -19.62 5.68
CA PHE A 105 -14.17 -18.54 6.66
C PHE A 105 -15.19 -18.93 7.73
N ASN A 106 -14.73 -19.04 8.98
CA ASN A 106 -15.59 -19.35 10.12
C ASN A 106 -15.45 -18.28 11.21
N LEU A 107 -16.47 -17.42 11.32
CA LEU A 107 -16.50 -16.34 12.30
C LEU A 107 -16.41 -16.84 13.75
N GLY A 108 -17.06 -17.95 14.09
CA GLY A 108 -17.05 -18.50 15.44
C GLY A 108 -15.66 -18.96 15.88
N VAL A 109 -14.88 -19.54 14.97
CA VAL A 109 -13.48 -19.92 15.22
C VAL A 109 -12.61 -18.68 15.36
N ILE A 110 -12.81 -17.67 14.52
CA ILE A 110 -12.06 -16.41 14.57
C ILE A 110 -12.31 -15.71 15.90
N VAL A 111 -13.56 -15.46 16.27
CA VAL A 111 -13.89 -14.71 17.52
C VAL A 111 -13.36 -15.42 18.78
N LYS A 112 -13.33 -16.75 18.80
CA LYS A 112 -12.81 -17.51 19.94
C LYS A 112 -11.28 -17.51 20.05
N ASN A 113 -10.57 -17.48 18.92
CA ASN A 113 -9.12 -17.68 18.87
C ASN A 113 -8.32 -16.43 18.45
N SER A 114 -8.98 -15.34 18.06
CA SER A 114 -8.31 -14.13 17.56
C SER A 114 -7.69 -13.31 18.69
N ALA A 115 -6.57 -12.65 18.38
CA ALA A 115 -6.07 -11.56 19.19
C ALA A 115 -7.03 -10.35 19.14
N LEU A 116 -7.29 -9.74 20.29
CA LEU A 116 -8.13 -8.55 20.39
C LEU A 116 -7.34 -7.32 19.89
N LEU A 117 -7.83 -6.69 18.81
CA LEU A 117 -7.29 -5.42 18.33
C LEU A 117 -7.93 -4.29 19.16
N MET A 118 -7.24 -3.87 20.22
CA MET A 118 -7.67 -2.79 21.11
C MET A 118 -7.22 -1.41 20.61
N GLY A 119 -7.61 -0.36 21.33
CA GLY A 119 -7.15 1.01 21.07
C GLY A 119 -5.62 1.10 21.08
N SER A 120 -5.10 1.89 20.15
CA SER A 120 -3.67 2.22 20.00
C SER A 120 -3.05 2.67 21.32
N GLU A 121 -1.97 2.02 21.76
CA GLU A 121 -1.14 2.51 22.88
C GLU A 121 -0.14 3.58 22.44
N GLY A 122 -0.09 3.92 21.14
CA GLY A 122 0.78 4.94 20.56
C GLY A 122 2.20 4.47 20.21
N LYS A 123 2.64 3.32 20.76
CA LYS A 123 3.96 2.72 20.52
C LYS A 123 4.21 2.35 19.05
N GLU A 124 3.14 2.09 18.29
CA GLU A 124 3.24 1.76 16.87
C GLU A 124 3.64 2.95 15.97
N TYR A 125 3.60 4.18 16.50
CA TYR A 125 4.02 5.41 15.82
C TYR A 125 5.43 5.86 16.23
N GLU A 126 6.06 5.18 17.20
CA GLU A 126 7.44 5.42 17.60
C GLU A 126 8.37 4.68 16.61
N THR A 127 8.74 5.37 15.52
CA THR A 127 9.75 4.89 14.55
C THR A 127 11.16 5.32 14.91
#